data_AF-A0A6A1V1R4-F1
#
_entry.id   AF-A0A6A1V1R4-F1
#
_cell.length_a   1.000
_cell.length_b   1.000
_cell.length_c   1.000
_cell.angle_alpha   90.00
_cell.angle_beta   90.00
_cell.angle_gamma   90.00
#
_symmetry.space_group_name_H-M   'P 1'
#
loop_
_entity.id
_entity.type
_entity.pdbx_description
1 polymer ?
#
loop_
_entity_poly.entity_id
_entity_poly.type
_entity_poly.pdbx_seq_one_letter_code
_entity_poly.pdbx_strand_id
1 'polypeptide(L)'
;MAIQMISYVISSLFSFLAAIVSITFLIPKKSCNKSTKEVPPAGHMGLPWIGETMEFYTAQRNNKLFEEFAQPRITKYGKAIKTRLMGSPTVVVNGAESADANQFFMSNEFKLVISSWPSSSVQLMGKNSIMERQGETHRCLRRLMGASLGHAGLEDLVPKICNTVQSHLKTSWHGQEKVSLYRSTRILTFSIVFECLLGIKVEPGMLETFERVLEGVFAPPIKFPGSRF
;
A
#
# COMPACT_ATOMS: atom_id res chain seq x y z
N MET A 1 46.52 12.53 23.90
CA MET A 1 46.63 11.08 23.60
C MET A 1 45.30 10.33 23.73
N ALA A 2 44.57 10.42 24.85
CA ALA A 2 43.30 9.68 25.02
C ALA A 2 42.21 9.98 23.95
N ILE A 3 42.04 11.25 23.56
CA ILE A 3 41.03 11.65 22.55
C ILE A 3 41.34 11.07 21.17
N GLN A 4 42.62 11.04 20.78
CA GLN A 4 43.04 10.45 19.50
C GLN A 4 42.79 8.94 19.49
N MET A 5 43.12 8.24 20.58
CA MET A 5 42.82 6.80 20.72
C MET A 5 41.32 6.51 20.58
N ILE A 6 40.46 7.32 21.21
CA ILE A 6 39.00 7.14 21.12
C ILE A 6 38.52 7.32 19.67
N SER A 7 39.01 8.33 18.95
CA SER A 7 38.64 8.58 17.55
C SER A 7 39.05 7.43 16.61
N TYR A 8 40.25 6.87 16.79
CA TYR A 8 40.70 5.71 16.01
C TYR A 8 39.86 4.46 16.27
N VAL A 9 39.48 4.21 17.52
CA VAL A 9 38.63 3.07 17.89
C VAL A 9 37.24 3.20 17.26
N ILE A 10 36.64 4.40 17.30
CA ILE A 10 35.33 4.66 16.68
C ILE A 10 35.39 4.48 15.17
N SER A 11 36.42 5.03 14.51
CA SER A 11 36.60 4.90 13.06
C SER A 11 36.79 3.44 12.63
N SER A 12 37.61 2.67 13.37
CA SER A 12 37.83 1.25 13.12
C SER A 12 36.54 0.42 13.29
N LEU A 13 35.76 0.69 14.35
CA LEU A 13 34.45 0.07 14.57
C LEU A 13 33.48 0.37 13.42
N PHE A 14 33.46 1.63 12.94
CA PHE A 14 32.60 2.03 11.82
C PHE A 14 33.00 1.33 10.51
N SER A 15 34.29 1.26 10.21
CA SER A 15 34.80 0.52 9.03
C SER A 15 34.50 -0.98 9.11
N PHE A 16 34.60 -1.58 10.29
CA PHE A 16 34.29 -3.00 10.50
C PHE A 16 32.80 -3.30 10.34
N LEU A 17 31.93 -2.46 10.90
CA LEU A 17 30.48 -2.54 10.70
C LEU A 17 30.12 -2.37 9.23
N ALA A 18 30.71 -1.39 8.54
CA ALA A 18 30.50 -1.18 7.11
C ALA A 18 30.94 -2.41 6.29
N ALA A 19 32.09 -3.01 6.61
CA ALA A 19 32.57 -4.22 5.95
C ALA A 19 31.63 -5.43 6.18
N ILE A 20 31.13 -5.63 7.40
CA ILE A 20 30.14 -6.69 7.69
C ILE A 20 28.87 -6.46 6.88
N VAL A 21 28.35 -5.23 6.84
CA VAL A 21 27.16 -4.88 6.06
C VAL A 21 27.41 -5.13 4.57
N SER A 22 28.54 -4.69 4.02
CA SER A 22 28.93 -4.97 2.63
C SER A 22 29.04 -6.46 2.34
N ILE A 23 29.64 -7.26 3.24
CA ILE A 23 29.74 -8.71 3.09
C ILE A 23 28.36 -9.36 3.10
N THR A 24 27.47 -8.98 4.03
CA THR A 24 26.08 -9.49 4.06
C THR A 24 25.26 -9.08 2.83
N PHE A 25 25.59 -7.95 2.20
CA PHE A 25 24.98 -7.49 0.95
C PHE A 25 25.53 -8.23 -0.27
N LEU A 26 26.81 -8.63 -0.22
CA LEU A 26 27.51 -9.34 -1.27
C LEU A 26 27.36 -10.86 -1.22
N ILE A 27 26.89 -11.45 -0.11
CA ILE A 27 26.59 -12.89 -0.08
C ILE A 27 25.30 -13.12 -0.87
N PRO A 28 25.36 -13.69 -2.11
CA PRO A 28 24.16 -14.07 -2.81
C PRO A 28 23.46 -15.15 -1.99
N LYS A 29 22.22 -14.89 -1.60
CA LYS A 29 21.39 -15.90 -0.95
C LYS A 29 21.17 -17.02 -1.97
N LYS A 30 21.90 -18.13 -1.84
CA LYS A 30 21.73 -19.32 -2.69
C LYS A 30 20.30 -19.81 -2.50
N SER A 31 19.43 -19.49 -3.47
CA SER A 31 18.10 -20.05 -3.56
C SER A 31 18.24 -21.49 -4.00
N CYS A 32 18.26 -22.42 -3.04
CA CYS A 32 18.17 -23.83 -3.34
C CYS A 32 16.71 -24.14 -3.63
N ASN A 33 16.37 -24.35 -4.91
CA ASN A 33 15.17 -25.11 -5.26
C ASN A 33 15.49 -26.03 -6.44
N LYS A 34 15.45 -27.33 -6.15
CA LYS A 34 15.38 -28.41 -7.13
C LYS A 34 13.91 -28.59 -7.55
N SER A 35 13.73 -28.93 -8.84
CA SER A 35 12.51 -29.34 -9.57
C SER A 35 11.41 -28.31 -9.82
N THR A 36 11.34 -27.76 -11.04
CA THR A 36 10.48 -28.14 -12.19
C THR A 36 10.92 -27.30 -13.41
N LYS A 37 10.64 -27.75 -14.64
CA LYS A 37 11.06 -27.11 -15.91
C LYS A 37 10.29 -25.81 -16.22
N GLU A 38 10.00 -24.98 -15.23
CA GLU A 38 9.32 -23.70 -15.44
C GLU A 38 10.32 -22.57 -15.21
N VAL A 39 10.64 -21.86 -16.29
CA VAL A 39 11.52 -20.69 -16.21
C VAL A 39 10.73 -19.58 -15.52
N PRO A 40 11.20 -19.05 -14.37
CA PRO A 40 10.51 -17.96 -13.70
C PRO A 40 10.44 -16.73 -14.62
N PRO A 41 9.46 -15.84 -14.43
CA PRO A 41 9.36 -14.63 -15.24
C PRO A 41 10.66 -13.83 -15.29
N ALA A 42 10.95 -13.21 -16.44
CA ALA A 42 12.09 -12.32 -16.59
C ALA A 42 11.94 -11.11 -15.67
N GLY A 43 13.05 -10.49 -15.29
CA GLY A 43 13.04 -9.28 -14.47
C GLY A 43 14.26 -9.12 -13.58
N HIS A 44 14.25 -8.06 -12.78
CA HIS A 44 15.37 -7.62 -11.96
C HIS A 44 14.98 -7.55 -10.48
N MET A 45 15.72 -8.23 -9.61
CA MET A 45 15.42 -8.28 -8.17
C MET A 45 15.84 -7.03 -7.41
N GLY A 46 16.48 -6.05 -8.06
CA GLY A 46 16.93 -4.83 -7.42
C GLY A 46 18.03 -5.03 -6.37
N LEU A 47 18.16 -4.04 -5.49
CA LEU A 47 19.10 -4.09 -4.37
C LEU A 47 18.72 -5.22 -3.38
N PRO A 48 19.70 -5.88 -2.74
CA PRO A 48 19.43 -6.78 -1.62
C PRO A 48 18.47 -6.17 -0.59
N TRP A 49 17.54 -6.99 -0.11
CA TRP A 49 16.48 -6.66 0.85
C TRP A 49 15.42 -5.67 0.37
N ILE A 50 15.78 -4.54 -0.22
CA ILE A 50 14.83 -3.48 -0.59
C ILE A 50 14.31 -3.61 -2.03
N GLY A 51 15.05 -4.27 -2.91
CA GLY A 51 14.68 -4.44 -4.31
C GLY A 51 14.55 -3.12 -5.05
N GLU A 52 13.42 -2.96 -5.75
CA GLU A 52 13.09 -1.76 -6.54
C GLU A 52 12.08 -0.86 -5.80
N THR A 53 11.88 -1.08 -4.50
CA THR A 53 10.85 -0.42 -3.68
C THR A 53 10.98 1.10 -3.63
N MET A 54 12.20 1.64 -3.60
CA MET A 54 12.40 3.09 -3.54
C MET A 54 12.02 3.78 -4.85
N GLU A 55 12.33 3.15 -5.98
CA GLU A 55 11.90 3.62 -7.30
C GLU A 55 10.39 3.57 -7.42
N PHE A 56 9.77 2.44 -7.00
CA PHE A 56 8.32 2.28 -6.93
C PHE A 56 7.66 3.40 -6.12
N TYR A 57 8.10 3.65 -4.89
CA TYR A 57 7.52 4.71 -4.04
C TYR A 57 7.77 6.11 -4.57
N THR A 58 8.91 6.35 -5.23
CA THR A 58 9.22 7.66 -5.83
C THR A 58 8.28 7.94 -6.99
N ALA A 59 8.14 6.99 -7.91
CA ALA A 59 7.19 7.08 -9.02
C ALA A 59 5.74 7.22 -8.51
N GLN A 60 5.35 6.49 -7.46
CA GLN A 60 4.05 6.62 -6.83
C GLN A 60 3.83 8.02 -6.24
N ARG A 61 4.80 8.57 -5.51
CA ARG A 61 4.71 9.92 -4.91
C ARG A 61 4.58 11.01 -5.97
N ASN A 62 5.21 10.80 -7.13
CA ASN A 62 5.16 11.72 -8.26
C ASN A 62 3.91 11.54 -9.15
N ASN A 63 2.99 10.62 -8.80
CA ASN A 63 1.84 10.22 -9.62
C ASN A 63 2.22 9.74 -11.03
N LYS A 64 3.38 9.07 -11.16
CA LYS A 64 3.93 8.55 -12.42
C LYS A 64 4.31 7.08 -12.33
N LEU A 65 3.57 6.33 -11.51
CA LEU A 65 3.86 4.92 -11.24
C LEU A 65 3.84 4.07 -12.52
N PHE A 66 2.96 4.41 -13.46
CA PHE A 66 2.90 3.69 -14.72
C PHE A 66 4.08 4.04 -15.62
N GLU A 67 4.33 5.32 -15.84
CA GLU A 67 5.31 5.84 -16.80
C GLU A 67 6.75 5.61 -16.34
N GLU A 68 7.05 5.83 -15.05
CA GLU A 68 8.42 5.76 -14.52
C GLU A 68 8.78 4.36 -14.01
N PHE A 69 7.82 3.57 -13.52
CA PHE A 69 8.10 2.26 -12.95
C PHE A 69 7.59 1.10 -13.79
N ALA A 70 6.29 1.06 -14.11
CA ALA A 70 5.68 -0.09 -14.76
C ALA A 70 6.10 -0.21 -16.22
N GLN A 71 5.73 0.76 -17.07
CA GLN A 71 5.89 0.75 -18.52
C GLN A 71 7.30 0.35 -18.99
N PRO A 72 8.41 0.91 -18.46
CA PRO A 72 9.76 0.51 -18.89
C PRO A 72 10.05 -0.97 -18.64
N ARG A 73 9.53 -1.53 -17.54
CA ARG A 73 9.68 -2.93 -17.19
C ARG A 73 8.79 -3.82 -18.07
N ILE A 74 7.57 -3.38 -18.38
CA ILE A 74 6.68 -4.08 -19.34
C ILE A 74 7.35 -4.18 -20.70
N THR A 75 7.86 -3.07 -21.24
CA THR A 75 8.52 -3.04 -22.55
C THR A 75 9.76 -3.92 -22.59
N LYS A 76 10.50 -4.03 -21.47
CA LYS A 76 11.74 -4.79 -21.40
C LYS A 76 11.56 -6.28 -21.13
N TYR A 77 10.64 -6.66 -20.24
CA TYR A 77 10.50 -8.03 -19.73
C TYR A 77 9.18 -8.71 -20.11
N GLY A 78 8.23 -7.96 -20.67
CA GLY A 78 6.93 -8.46 -21.12
C GLY A 78 5.87 -8.49 -20.03
N LYS A 79 4.98 -9.48 -20.14
CA LYS A 79 3.70 -9.55 -19.42
C LYS A 79 3.80 -9.80 -17.92
N ALA A 80 4.80 -10.60 -17.52
CA ALA A 80 5.05 -10.97 -16.14
C ALA A 80 6.51 -10.65 -15.78
N ILE A 81 6.69 -9.95 -14.67
CA ILE A 81 7.98 -9.36 -14.30
C ILE A 81 8.34 -9.78 -12.89
N LYS A 82 9.49 -10.43 -12.73
CA LYS A 82 10.03 -10.73 -11.41
C LYS A 82 10.81 -9.53 -10.87
N THR A 83 10.46 -9.08 -9.67
CA THR A 83 11.14 -8.02 -8.93
C THR A 83 11.14 -8.30 -7.43
N ARG A 84 11.64 -7.38 -6.62
CA ARG A 84 11.42 -7.34 -5.18
C ARG A 84 10.82 -6.00 -4.79
N LEU A 85 9.66 -6.05 -4.15
CA LEU A 85 8.95 -4.88 -3.64
C LEU A 85 8.60 -5.08 -2.17
N MET A 86 8.78 -4.03 -1.39
CA MET A 86 8.45 -3.97 0.04
C MET A 86 9.05 -5.13 0.83
N GLY A 87 10.30 -5.50 0.54
CA GLY A 87 11.02 -6.57 1.21
C GLY A 87 10.80 -7.98 0.63
N SER A 88 9.83 -8.16 -0.26
CA SER A 88 9.39 -9.48 -0.72
C SER A 88 9.68 -9.71 -2.20
N PRO A 89 10.10 -10.92 -2.62
CA PRO A 89 10.08 -11.30 -4.04
C PRO A 89 8.64 -11.16 -4.59
N THR A 90 8.49 -10.50 -5.72
CA THR A 90 7.18 -10.16 -6.29
C THR A 90 7.17 -10.45 -7.77
N VAL A 91 6.08 -11.04 -8.25
CA VAL A 91 5.78 -11.12 -9.69
C VAL A 91 4.70 -10.09 -9.99
N VAL A 92 5.04 -9.10 -10.81
CA VAL A 92 4.08 -8.10 -11.30
C VAL A 92 3.53 -8.59 -12.62
N VAL A 93 2.20 -8.65 -12.74
CA VAL A 93 1.51 -9.09 -13.95
C VAL A 93 0.71 -7.93 -14.53
N ASN A 94 0.88 -7.67 -15.83
CA ASN A 94 0.35 -6.47 -16.48
C ASN A 94 -1.00 -6.75 -17.15
N GLY A 95 -2.06 -6.05 -16.71
CA GLY A 95 -3.46 -6.43 -16.92
C GLY A 95 -3.99 -6.40 -18.36
N ALA A 96 -3.53 -5.50 -19.23
CA ALA A 96 -4.07 -5.40 -20.60
C ALA A 96 -3.70 -6.61 -21.48
N GLU A 97 -2.52 -7.20 -21.24
CA GLU A 97 -2.01 -8.34 -22.03
C GLU A 97 -2.08 -9.68 -21.27
N SER A 98 -2.60 -9.65 -20.04
CA SER A 98 -2.64 -10.78 -19.09
C SER A 98 -4.02 -10.96 -18.47
N ALA A 99 -5.09 -10.83 -19.26
CA ALA A 99 -6.46 -11.07 -18.81
C ALA A 99 -6.61 -12.43 -18.09
N ASP A 100 -5.95 -13.46 -18.63
CA ASP A 100 -5.90 -14.81 -18.04
C ASP A 100 -5.34 -14.82 -16.61
N ALA A 101 -4.36 -13.96 -16.31
CA ALA A 101 -3.77 -13.88 -14.99
C ALA A 101 -4.71 -13.19 -13.99
N ASN A 102 -5.39 -12.10 -14.39
CA ASN A 102 -6.39 -11.47 -13.55
C ASN A 102 -7.53 -12.45 -13.23
N GLN A 103 -8.02 -13.16 -14.25
CA GLN A 103 -9.02 -14.21 -14.06
C GLN A 103 -8.51 -15.34 -13.16
N PHE A 104 -7.26 -15.76 -13.31
CA PHE A 104 -6.63 -16.76 -12.45
C PHE A 104 -6.64 -16.29 -10.98
N PHE A 105 -6.19 -15.07 -10.68
CA PHE A 105 -6.16 -14.56 -9.32
C PHE A 105 -7.56 -14.45 -8.71
N MET A 106 -8.52 -13.90 -9.46
CA MET A 106 -9.90 -13.72 -8.98
C MET A 106 -10.65 -15.05 -8.79
N SER A 107 -10.40 -16.05 -9.64
CA SER A 107 -11.12 -17.34 -9.58
C SER A 107 -10.52 -18.33 -8.56
N ASN A 108 -9.29 -18.06 -8.10
CA ASN A 108 -8.53 -18.92 -7.20
C ASN A 108 -8.24 -18.29 -5.83
N GLU A 109 -8.97 -17.23 -5.46
CA GLU A 109 -8.92 -16.65 -4.12
C GLU A 109 -9.26 -17.72 -3.05
N PHE A 110 -8.41 -17.83 -2.03
CA PHE A 110 -8.44 -18.86 -0.99
C PHE A 110 -8.30 -20.32 -1.45
N LYS A 111 -7.90 -20.54 -2.72
CA LYS A 111 -7.57 -21.87 -3.26
C LYS A 111 -6.08 -21.98 -3.59
N LEU A 112 -5.58 -21.05 -4.41
CA LEU A 112 -4.18 -20.98 -4.84
C LEU A 112 -3.50 -19.67 -4.42
N VAL A 113 -4.29 -18.62 -4.18
CA VAL A 113 -3.78 -17.29 -3.81
C VAL A 113 -4.59 -16.69 -2.66
N ILE A 114 -3.96 -15.78 -1.93
CA ILE A 114 -4.57 -15.00 -0.85
C ILE A 114 -4.25 -13.52 -1.05
N SER A 115 -5.11 -12.64 -0.55
CA SER A 115 -4.74 -11.22 -0.43
C SER A 115 -3.64 -11.10 0.61
N SER A 116 -2.56 -10.38 0.27
CA SER A 116 -1.43 -10.16 1.15
C SER A 116 -1.04 -8.69 1.08
N TRP A 117 -1.07 -8.03 2.23
CA TRP A 117 -0.73 -6.61 2.36
C TRP A 117 0.60 -6.42 3.09
N PRO A 118 1.30 -5.29 2.87
CA PRO A 118 2.47 -4.95 3.66
C PRO A 118 2.15 -4.95 5.15
N SER A 119 3.13 -5.35 5.98
CA SER A 119 2.93 -5.44 7.43
C SER A 119 2.52 -4.10 8.06
N SER A 120 3.00 -2.96 7.53
CA SER A 120 2.58 -1.63 7.98
C SER A 120 1.08 -1.40 7.76
N SER A 121 0.58 -1.77 6.57
CA SER A 121 -0.84 -1.66 6.23
C SER A 121 -1.70 -2.51 7.18
N VAL A 122 -1.32 -3.77 7.42
CA VAL A 122 -2.06 -4.67 8.33
C VAL A 122 -2.06 -4.15 9.78
N GLN A 123 -0.93 -3.62 10.25
CA GLN A 123 -0.83 -3.07 11.61
C GLN A 123 -1.72 -1.84 11.80
N LEU A 124 -1.75 -0.93 10.83
CA LEU A 124 -2.53 0.31 10.93
C LEU A 124 -4.02 0.11 10.66
N MET A 125 -4.36 -0.76 9.71
CA MET A 125 -5.76 -1.08 9.38
C MET A 125 -6.37 -2.07 10.38
N GLY A 126 -5.53 -2.79 11.13
CA GLY A 126 -5.92 -3.75 12.15
C GLY A 126 -6.03 -5.18 11.63
N LYS A 127 -5.62 -6.13 12.47
CA LYS A 127 -5.62 -7.58 12.19
C LYS A 127 -7.02 -8.19 11.96
N ASN A 128 -8.06 -7.46 12.36
CA ASN A 128 -9.44 -7.86 12.18
C ASN A 128 -10.09 -7.23 10.93
N SER A 129 -9.35 -6.42 10.18
CA SER A 129 -9.83 -5.79 8.95
C SER A 129 -10.14 -6.84 7.89
N ILE A 130 -11.07 -6.51 6.99
CA ILE A 130 -11.39 -7.36 5.84
C ILE A 130 -10.18 -7.64 4.95
N MET A 131 -9.18 -6.74 4.94
CA MET A 131 -7.97 -6.88 4.14
C MET A 131 -7.02 -8.00 4.64
N GLU A 132 -7.08 -8.34 5.93
CA GLU A 132 -6.23 -9.38 6.55
C GLU A 132 -6.96 -10.72 6.71
N ARG A 133 -8.29 -10.70 6.84
CA ARG A 133 -9.09 -11.92 7.03
C ARG A 133 -9.05 -12.80 5.79
N GLN A 134 -9.21 -14.12 6.00
CA GLN A 134 -9.16 -15.12 4.92
C GLN A 134 -10.32 -16.12 5.03
N GLY A 135 -10.61 -16.81 3.92
CA GLY A 135 -11.58 -17.91 3.86
C GLY A 135 -12.98 -17.48 4.29
N GLU A 136 -13.61 -18.29 5.15
CA GLU A 136 -14.99 -18.02 5.63
C GLU A 136 -15.11 -16.73 6.44
N THR A 137 -14.09 -16.38 7.24
CA THR A 137 -14.13 -15.12 8.02
C THR A 137 -14.14 -13.90 7.11
N HIS A 138 -13.36 -13.92 6.04
CA HIS A 138 -13.41 -12.89 4.99
C HIS A 138 -14.77 -12.87 4.29
N ARG A 139 -15.29 -14.03 3.87
CA ARG A 139 -16.60 -14.14 3.22
C ARG A 139 -17.73 -13.59 4.09
N CYS A 140 -17.70 -13.86 5.40
CA CYS A 140 -18.65 -13.33 6.35
C CYS A 140 -18.61 -11.79 6.39
N LEU A 141 -17.43 -11.19 6.61
CA LEU A 141 -17.26 -9.73 6.62
C LEU A 141 -17.69 -9.09 5.30
N ARG A 142 -17.31 -9.70 4.16
CA ARG A 142 -17.68 -9.22 2.83
C ARG A 142 -19.19 -9.22 2.63
N ARG A 143 -19.91 -10.26 3.08
CA ARG A 143 -21.38 -10.33 2.99
C ARG A 143 -22.04 -9.24 3.85
N LEU A 144 -21.54 -9.03 5.07
CA LEU A 144 -22.06 -7.97 5.96
C LEU A 144 -21.89 -6.58 5.34
N MET A 145 -20.69 -6.26 4.86
CA MET A 145 -20.42 -4.98 4.17
C MET A 145 -21.24 -4.85 2.88
N GLY A 146 -21.36 -5.95 2.12
CA GLY A 146 -22.10 -5.98 0.86
C GLY A 146 -23.60 -5.77 1.04
N ALA A 147 -24.18 -6.16 2.18
CA ALA A 147 -25.60 -5.95 2.45
C ALA A 147 -25.95 -4.45 2.49
N SER A 148 -25.10 -3.62 3.10
CA SER A 148 -25.27 -2.16 3.14
C SER A 148 -25.13 -1.48 1.77
N LEU A 149 -24.48 -2.15 0.82
CA LEU A 149 -24.27 -1.67 -0.56
C LEU A 149 -25.15 -2.43 -1.58
N GLY A 150 -26.04 -3.30 -1.12
CA GLY A 150 -27.05 -3.96 -1.93
C GLY A 150 -28.22 -3.02 -2.23
N HIS A 151 -29.16 -3.48 -3.03
CA HIS A 151 -30.31 -2.66 -3.47
C HIS A 151 -31.02 -1.95 -2.31
N ALA A 152 -31.47 -2.72 -1.30
CA ALA A 152 -32.15 -2.15 -0.13
C ALA A 152 -31.28 -1.19 0.68
N GLY A 153 -29.99 -1.50 0.87
CA GLY A 153 -29.06 -0.60 1.56
C GLY A 153 -28.83 0.71 0.80
N LEU A 154 -28.80 0.65 -0.53
CA LEU A 154 -28.65 1.82 -1.39
C LEU A 154 -29.90 2.72 -1.40
N GLU A 155 -31.10 2.16 -1.31
CA GLU A 155 -32.33 2.96 -1.19
C GLU A 155 -32.29 3.89 0.03
N ASP A 156 -31.72 3.42 1.15
CA ASP A 156 -31.53 4.24 2.35
C ASP A 156 -30.28 5.13 2.29
N LEU A 157 -29.19 4.65 1.68
CA LEU A 157 -27.90 5.33 1.68
C LEU A 157 -27.85 6.51 0.69
N VAL A 158 -28.40 6.35 -0.50
CA VAL A 158 -28.34 7.37 -1.57
C VAL A 158 -28.96 8.71 -1.12
N PRO A 159 -30.16 8.76 -0.52
CA PRO A 159 -30.73 10.01 -0.02
C PRO A 159 -29.85 10.71 1.01
N LYS A 160 -29.23 9.95 1.94
CA LYS A 160 -28.31 10.50 2.95
C LYS A 160 -27.07 11.13 2.31
N ILE A 161 -26.49 10.44 1.32
CA ILE A 161 -25.36 10.96 0.54
C ILE A 161 -25.77 12.24 -0.18
N CYS A 162 -26.89 12.24 -0.92
CA CYS A 162 -27.40 13.41 -1.63
C CYS A 162 -27.61 14.60 -0.70
N ASN A 163 -28.21 14.39 0.48
CA ASN A 163 -28.42 15.45 1.47
C ASN A 163 -27.09 15.99 2.01
N THR A 164 -26.13 15.12 2.30
CA THR A 164 -24.79 15.50 2.79
C THR A 164 -24.05 16.33 1.74
N VAL A 165 -24.09 15.90 0.46
CA VAL A 165 -23.49 16.63 -0.66
C VAL A 165 -24.14 18.01 -0.81
N GLN A 166 -25.47 18.08 -0.83
CA GLN A 166 -26.18 19.36 -0.96
C GLN A 166 -25.89 20.30 0.21
N SER A 167 -25.85 19.78 1.44
CA SER A 167 -25.48 20.55 2.62
C SER A 167 -24.07 21.13 2.49
N HIS A 168 -23.09 20.29 2.15
CA HIS A 168 -21.69 20.69 1.97
C HIS A 168 -21.53 21.77 0.90
N LEU A 169 -22.20 21.62 -0.25
CA LEU A 169 -22.18 22.62 -1.31
C LEU A 169 -22.77 23.96 -0.84
N LYS A 170 -23.89 23.93 -0.12
CA LYS A 170 -24.53 25.14 0.43
C LYS A 170 -23.67 25.84 1.48
N THR A 171 -23.03 25.08 2.38
CA THR A 171 -22.29 25.66 3.51
C THR A 171 -20.87 26.06 3.14
N SER A 172 -20.22 25.33 2.23
CA SER A 172 -18.78 25.44 2.01
C SER A 172 -18.40 25.98 0.63
N TRP A 173 -19.32 25.99 -0.34
CA TRP A 173 -19.03 26.44 -1.71
C TRP A 173 -19.83 27.67 -2.10
N HIS A 174 -21.11 27.71 -1.72
CA HIS A 174 -21.98 28.82 -2.08
C HIS A 174 -21.42 30.16 -1.57
N GLY A 175 -21.33 31.15 -2.45
CA GLY A 175 -20.81 32.49 -2.13
C GLY A 175 -19.28 32.58 -1.99
N GLN A 176 -18.55 31.49 -2.18
CA GLN A 176 -17.09 31.52 -2.22
C GLN A 176 -16.60 31.85 -3.64
N GLU A 177 -15.73 32.84 -3.77
CA GLU A 177 -15.09 33.18 -5.06
C GLU A 177 -14.14 32.06 -5.52
N LYS A 178 -13.47 31.40 -4.57
CA LYS A 178 -12.50 30.32 -4.83
C LYS A 178 -12.69 29.19 -3.84
N VAL A 179 -12.71 27.96 -4.35
CA VAL A 179 -12.84 26.74 -3.55
C VAL A 179 -11.64 25.84 -3.81
N SER A 180 -10.98 25.38 -2.75
CA SER A 180 -9.98 24.31 -2.86
C SER A 180 -10.70 22.98 -3.05
N LEU A 181 -10.85 22.54 -4.31
CA LEU A 181 -11.58 21.32 -4.66
C LEU A 181 -11.00 20.09 -3.94
N TYR A 182 -9.68 19.91 -3.94
CA TYR A 182 -9.05 18.77 -3.28
C TYR A 182 -9.36 18.71 -1.78
N ARG A 183 -9.15 19.81 -1.04
CA ARG A 183 -9.44 19.88 0.40
C ARG A 183 -10.93 19.66 0.66
N SER A 184 -11.77 20.35 -0.09
CA SER A 184 -13.21 20.28 0.10
C SER A 184 -13.77 18.89 -0.17
N THR A 185 -13.36 18.24 -1.26
CA THR A 185 -13.85 16.91 -1.60
C THR A 185 -13.37 15.87 -0.59
N ARG A 186 -12.18 16.01 -0.02
CA ARG A 186 -11.71 15.14 1.08
C ARG A 186 -12.58 15.24 2.32
N ILE A 187 -12.97 16.45 2.72
CA ILE A 187 -13.89 16.66 3.84
C ILE A 187 -15.23 15.99 3.53
N LEU A 188 -15.78 16.24 2.33
CA LEU A 188 -17.06 15.67 1.91
C LEU A 188 -17.05 14.14 1.89
N THR A 189 -16.03 13.51 1.27
CA THR A 189 -15.97 12.05 1.19
C THR A 189 -15.77 11.41 2.56
N PHE A 190 -14.98 12.04 3.43
CA PHE A 190 -14.82 11.60 4.82
C PHE A 190 -16.16 11.64 5.57
N SER A 191 -16.91 12.75 5.49
CA SER A 191 -18.23 12.87 6.10
C SER A 191 -19.23 11.87 5.55
N ILE A 192 -19.23 11.64 4.23
CA ILE A 192 -20.10 10.62 3.62
C ILE A 192 -19.83 9.23 4.21
N VAL A 193 -18.55 8.82 4.30
CA VAL A 193 -18.22 7.50 4.84
C VAL A 193 -18.60 7.39 6.32
N PHE A 194 -18.22 8.36 7.14
CA PHE A 194 -18.47 8.26 8.58
C PHE A 194 -19.95 8.44 8.93
N GLU A 195 -20.61 9.46 8.41
CA GLU A 195 -21.98 9.80 8.81
C GLU A 195 -23.02 8.96 8.07
N CYS A 196 -22.86 8.77 6.75
CA CYS A 196 -23.87 8.06 5.96
C CYS A 196 -23.70 6.54 6.02
N LEU A 197 -22.46 6.04 5.90
CA LEU A 197 -22.20 4.60 5.83
C LEU A 197 -22.02 3.98 7.23
N LEU A 198 -21.32 4.66 8.14
CA LEU A 198 -21.03 4.12 9.48
C LEU A 198 -21.97 4.64 10.58
N GLY A 199 -22.73 5.71 10.33
CA GLY A 199 -23.57 6.34 11.34
C GLY A 199 -22.78 7.02 12.47
N ILE A 200 -21.50 7.33 12.24
CA ILE A 200 -20.60 7.98 13.18
C ILE A 200 -20.56 9.47 12.84
N LYS A 201 -20.95 10.32 13.78
CA LYS A 201 -20.89 11.77 13.64
C LYS A 201 -19.44 12.23 13.46
N VAL A 202 -19.17 13.13 12.50
CA VAL A 202 -17.84 13.68 12.32
C VAL A 202 -17.56 14.79 13.34
N GLU A 203 -16.41 14.68 14.03
CA GLU A 203 -15.91 15.63 15.02
C GLU A 203 -14.62 16.30 14.51
N PRO A 204 -14.32 17.54 14.97
CA PRO A 204 -13.08 18.21 14.63
C PRO A 204 -11.85 17.35 14.99
N GLY A 205 -10.86 17.28 14.09
CA GLY A 205 -9.63 16.50 14.32
C GLY A 205 -9.67 15.06 13.82
N MET A 206 -10.86 14.50 13.55
CA MET A 206 -10.99 13.12 13.08
C MET A 206 -10.42 12.91 11.68
N LEU A 207 -10.66 13.87 10.77
CA LEU A 207 -10.11 13.81 9.42
C LEU A 207 -8.58 13.87 9.47
N GLU A 208 -8.01 14.81 10.22
CA GLU A 208 -6.56 14.96 10.36
C GLU A 208 -5.91 13.71 10.95
N THR A 209 -6.57 13.08 11.91
CA THR A 209 -6.13 11.80 12.49
C THR A 209 -6.17 10.67 11.46
N PHE A 210 -7.26 10.57 10.71
CA PHE A 210 -7.42 9.57 9.66
C PHE A 210 -6.37 9.74 8.54
N GLU A 211 -6.12 10.97 8.12
CA GLU A 211 -5.10 11.30 7.12
C GLU A 211 -3.70 10.90 7.60
N ARG A 212 -3.37 11.14 8.87
CA ARG A 212 -2.10 10.69 9.45
C ARG A 212 -1.95 9.17 9.46
N VAL A 213 -3.04 8.44 9.76
CA VAL A 213 -3.02 6.97 9.67
C VAL A 213 -2.77 6.52 8.22
N LEU A 214 -3.44 7.15 7.24
CA LEU A 214 -3.26 6.82 5.83
C LEU A 214 -1.83 7.04 5.33
N GLU A 215 -1.13 8.08 5.80
CA GLU A 215 0.28 8.32 5.47
C GLU A 215 1.19 7.16 5.91
N GLY A 216 0.85 6.50 7.01
CA GLY A 216 1.59 5.35 7.53
C GLY A 216 1.29 4.02 6.83
N VAL A 217 0.10 3.85 6.25
CA VAL A 217 -0.37 2.58 5.65
C VAL A 217 0.61 2.04 4.60
N PHE A 218 1.22 2.93 3.82
CA PHE A 218 2.20 2.57 2.78
C PHE A 218 3.63 2.97 3.14
N ALA A 219 3.89 3.39 4.38
CA ALA A 219 5.23 3.73 4.83
C ALA A 219 6.01 2.46 5.26
N PRO A 220 7.36 2.52 5.27
CA PRO A 220 8.17 1.51 5.93
C PRO A 220 7.77 1.39 7.42
N PRO A 221 7.61 0.18 7.98
CA PRO A 221 7.16 -0.05 9.34
C PRO A 221 8.26 0.23 10.40
N ILE A 222 8.74 1.47 10.44
CA ILE A 222 9.80 1.93 11.33
C ILE A 222 9.13 2.67 12.49
N LYS A 223 9.30 2.19 13.73
CA LYS A 223 8.72 2.83 14.92
C LYS A 223 9.70 3.87 15.48
N PHE A 224 9.78 5.04 14.87
CA PHE A 224 10.71 6.09 15.29
C PHE A 224 10.03 7.47 15.30
N PRO A 225 10.27 8.35 16.29
CA PRO A 225 9.70 9.69 16.27
C PRO A 225 10.02 10.44 14.96
N GLY A 226 9.00 10.84 14.20
CA GLY A 226 9.15 11.52 12.92
C GLY A 226 9.11 10.60 11.68
N SER A 227 9.03 9.28 11.83
CA SER A 227 8.59 8.41 10.73
C SER A 227 7.10 8.60 10.44
N ARG A 228 6.69 8.19 9.24
CA ARG A 228 5.27 8.19 8.84
C ARG A 228 4.47 7.02 9.42
N PHE A 229 5.17 5.98 9.89
CA PHE A 229 4.63 4.84 10.63
C PHE A 229 4.90 5.03 12.13
#